data_AF-A0A7X7DJ80-F1
#
_entry.id   AF-A0A7X7DJ80-F1
#
_cell.length_a   1.000
_cell.length_b   1.000
_cell.length_c   1.000
_cell.angle_alpha   90.00
_cell.angle_beta   90.00
_cell.angle_gamma   90.00
#
_symmetry.space_group_name_H-M   'P 1'
#
loop_
_entity.id
_entity.type
_entity.pdbx_description
1 polymer ?
#
loop_
_entity_poly.entity_id
_entity_poly.type
_entity_poly.pdbx_seq_one_letter_code
_entity_poly.pdbx_strand_id
1 'polypeptide(L)'
;MTGNSYPFSFLDQTVNILIVSSSAENIAQFKSVLKSFPIFSLSSAETLQDATTIMAANRIHICFLDLCINETKAASSTFIRSITNNTVCNGFSTECSATRVITSVKNGILEVINVSGGLQHTPEFTSLLCKSIIVALFYPNYRWWHDDMVANVINTLLTLPKATVSAWAMKAGISATRLRTVCETKFSCSPKYISFFYNCYSLVLSYISRGGESEKKSLSEAAVLKEEFKLKCYFHSNYSSFSYLLKGTKTAHK
;
A
#
# COMPACT_ATOMS: atom_id res chain seq x y z
N MET A 1 9.16 -30.76 -7.47
CA MET A 1 8.17 -29.73 -7.83
C MET A 1 8.81 -28.78 -8.82
N THR A 2 8.76 -29.12 -10.10
CA THR A 2 9.29 -28.34 -11.23
C THR A 2 8.11 -27.72 -11.96
N GLY A 3 7.76 -26.50 -11.57
CA GLY A 3 6.88 -25.62 -12.33
C GLY A 3 7.47 -24.24 -12.21
N ASN A 4 7.72 -23.57 -13.34
CA ASN A 4 8.24 -22.22 -13.43
C ASN A 4 7.26 -21.24 -12.76
N SER A 5 7.23 -21.20 -11.43
CA SER A 5 6.48 -20.18 -10.70
C SER A 5 7.28 -18.89 -10.80
N TYR A 6 6.68 -17.84 -11.35
CA TYR A 6 7.29 -16.51 -11.34
C TYR A 6 7.70 -16.13 -9.92
N PRO A 7 8.83 -15.41 -9.75
CA PRO A 7 9.27 -14.93 -8.44
C PRO A 7 8.13 -14.21 -7.71
N PHE A 8 7.98 -14.48 -6.41
CA PHE A 8 6.93 -13.88 -5.56
C PHE A 8 5.48 -14.27 -5.86
N SER A 9 5.25 -15.30 -6.68
CA SER A 9 3.90 -15.80 -7.02
C SER A 9 2.99 -16.15 -5.81
N PHE A 10 3.56 -16.37 -4.63
CA PHE A 10 2.78 -16.58 -3.40
C PHE A 10 2.05 -15.31 -2.91
N LEU A 11 2.33 -14.15 -3.51
CA LEU A 11 1.67 -12.86 -3.26
C LEU A 11 0.76 -12.44 -4.42
N ASP A 12 0.59 -13.26 -5.45
CA ASP A 12 -0.18 -12.88 -6.63
C ASP A 12 -1.61 -12.46 -6.28
N GLN A 13 -2.03 -11.31 -6.82
CA GLN A 13 -3.36 -10.72 -6.63
C GLN A 13 -3.81 -10.57 -5.17
N THR A 14 -2.87 -10.47 -4.23
CA THR A 14 -3.18 -10.30 -2.80
C THR A 14 -3.63 -8.89 -2.45
N VAL A 15 -3.32 -7.91 -3.30
CA VAL A 15 -3.70 -6.50 -3.10
C VAL A 15 -4.52 -6.01 -4.28
N ASN A 16 -5.74 -5.57 -3.98
CA ASN A 16 -6.67 -4.96 -4.95
C ASN A 16 -6.50 -3.45 -4.95
N ILE A 17 -6.14 -2.90 -6.10
CA ILE A 17 -5.93 -1.45 -6.30
C ILE A 17 -7.04 -0.91 -7.21
N LEU A 18 -7.67 0.18 -6.79
CA LEU A 18 -8.59 0.96 -7.60
C LEU A 18 -7.91 2.27 -8.03
N ILE A 19 -7.99 2.59 -9.32
CA ILE A 19 -7.55 3.87 -9.87
C ILE A 19 -8.79 4.66 -10.28
N VAL A 20 -8.97 5.87 -9.75
CA VAL A 20 -10.11 6.74 -10.02
C VAL A 20 -9.62 8.01 -10.68
N SER A 21 -9.95 8.22 -11.96
CA SER A 21 -9.61 9.43 -12.71
C SER A 21 -10.51 9.59 -13.92
N SER A 22 -10.95 10.81 -14.19
CA SER A 22 -11.65 11.13 -15.45
C SER A 22 -10.71 11.17 -16.67
N SER A 23 -9.39 11.02 -16.47
CA SER A 23 -8.40 10.96 -17.55
C SER A 23 -8.02 9.52 -17.86
N ALA A 24 -8.39 9.04 -19.05
CA ALA A 24 -7.99 7.74 -19.55
C ALA A 24 -6.45 7.61 -19.65
N GLU A 25 -5.74 8.71 -19.91
CA GLU A 25 -4.28 8.74 -19.94
C GLU A 25 -3.69 8.46 -18.55
N ASN A 26 -4.21 9.12 -17.49
CA ASN A 26 -3.77 8.86 -16.13
C ASN A 26 -4.02 7.40 -15.72
N ILE A 27 -5.20 6.86 -16.05
CA ILE A 27 -5.52 5.45 -15.81
C ILE A 27 -4.51 4.53 -16.53
N ALA A 28 -4.20 4.82 -17.79
CA ALA A 28 -3.25 4.05 -18.58
C ALA A 28 -1.83 4.10 -17.99
N GLN A 29 -1.37 5.26 -17.52
CA GLN A 29 -0.06 5.41 -16.87
C GLN A 29 0.02 4.55 -15.60
N PHE A 30 -0.97 4.65 -14.71
CA PHE A 30 -1.02 3.81 -13.50
C PHE A 30 -1.05 2.32 -13.83
N LYS A 31 -1.89 1.91 -14.80
CA LYS A 31 -1.94 0.50 -15.24
C LYS A 31 -0.62 0.04 -15.82
N SER A 32 0.06 0.85 -16.62
CA SER A 32 1.36 0.49 -17.20
C SER A 32 2.41 0.21 -16.12
N VAL A 33 2.52 1.11 -15.14
CA VAL A 33 3.45 0.94 -14.02
C VAL A 33 3.04 -0.26 -13.16
N LEU A 34 1.77 -0.36 -12.75
CA LEU A 34 1.32 -1.35 -11.78
C LEU A 34 1.12 -2.76 -12.36
N LYS A 35 0.86 -2.91 -13.67
CA LYS A 35 0.68 -4.21 -14.33
C LYS A 35 1.95 -5.05 -14.35
N SER A 36 3.11 -4.40 -14.23
CA SER A 36 4.41 -5.07 -14.06
C SER A 36 4.50 -5.87 -12.76
N PHE A 37 3.58 -5.66 -11.82
CA PHE A 37 3.54 -6.32 -10.52
C PHE A 37 2.38 -7.34 -10.46
N PRO A 38 2.66 -8.65 -10.56
CA PRO A 38 1.62 -9.70 -10.55
C PRO A 38 0.90 -9.84 -9.20
N ILE A 39 1.46 -9.19 -8.17
CA ILE A 39 0.88 -9.08 -6.82
C ILE A 39 -0.39 -8.21 -6.76
N PHE A 40 -0.67 -7.42 -7.80
CA PHE A 40 -1.82 -6.51 -7.82
C PHE A 40 -2.95 -7.01 -8.72
N SER A 41 -4.17 -6.91 -8.20
CA SER A 41 -5.38 -6.88 -9.03
C SER A 41 -5.78 -5.43 -9.24
N LEU A 42 -5.93 -5.00 -10.50
CA LEU A 42 -6.18 -3.61 -10.86
C LEU A 42 -7.62 -3.41 -11.35
N SER A 43 -8.31 -2.45 -10.76
CA SER A 43 -9.59 -1.92 -11.21
C SER A 43 -9.45 -0.43 -11.53
N SER A 44 -10.29 0.09 -12.42
CA SER A 44 -10.33 1.52 -12.72
C SER A 44 -11.75 2.02 -12.82
N ALA A 45 -11.95 3.27 -12.43
CA ALA A 45 -13.21 3.99 -12.53
C ALA A 45 -12.96 5.39 -13.11
N GLU A 46 -13.79 5.81 -14.06
CA GLU A 46 -13.72 7.15 -14.63
C GLU A 46 -14.55 8.15 -13.83
N THR A 47 -15.56 7.65 -13.14
CA THR A 47 -16.46 8.43 -12.27
C THR A 47 -16.45 7.91 -10.83
N LEU A 48 -16.88 8.75 -9.90
CA LEU A 48 -17.06 8.33 -8.50
C LEU A 48 -18.16 7.28 -8.32
N GLN A 49 -19.19 7.31 -9.16
CA GLN A 49 -20.28 6.34 -9.10
C GLN A 49 -19.77 4.93 -9.46
N ASP A 50 -18.91 4.84 -10.48
CA ASP A 50 -18.27 3.58 -10.86
C ASP A 50 -17.33 3.09 -9.75
N ALA A 51 -16.55 4.00 -9.15
CA ALA A 51 -15.66 3.67 -8.04
C ALA A 51 -16.44 3.08 -6.86
N THR A 52 -17.56 3.70 -6.49
CA THR A 52 -18.43 3.23 -5.39
C THR A 52 -19.02 1.85 -5.71
N THR A 53 -19.45 1.65 -6.96
CA THR A 53 -19.99 0.37 -7.42
C THR A 53 -18.94 -0.75 -7.33
N ILE A 54 -17.70 -0.48 -7.76
CA ILE A 54 -16.59 -1.43 -7.66
C ILE A 54 -16.25 -1.75 -6.20
N MET A 55 -16.20 -0.74 -5.33
CA MET A 55 -15.92 -0.89 -3.89
C MET A 55 -17.06 -1.60 -3.12
N ALA A 56 -18.28 -1.54 -3.62
CA ALA A 56 -19.40 -2.30 -3.06
C ALA A 56 -19.23 -3.80 -3.32
N ALA A 57 -18.84 -4.17 -4.55
CA ALA A 57 -18.67 -5.54 -5.00
C ALA A 57 -17.35 -6.19 -4.55
N ASN A 58 -16.28 -5.42 -4.41
CA ASN A 58 -14.93 -5.93 -4.17
C ASN A 58 -14.29 -5.28 -2.94
N ARG A 59 -13.46 -6.04 -2.22
CA ARG A 59 -12.58 -5.44 -1.20
C ARG A 59 -11.45 -4.71 -1.92
N ILE A 60 -11.51 -3.39 -1.96
CA ILE A 60 -10.40 -2.54 -2.40
C ILE A 60 -9.47 -2.28 -1.23
N HIS A 61 -8.17 -2.52 -1.42
CA HIS A 61 -7.15 -2.31 -0.39
C HIS A 61 -6.55 -0.90 -0.50
N ILE A 62 -6.28 -0.47 -1.73
CA ILE A 62 -5.67 0.82 -2.03
C ILE A 62 -6.48 1.49 -3.13
N CYS A 63 -6.77 2.78 -2.95
CA CYS A 63 -7.34 3.64 -3.98
C CYS A 63 -6.34 4.74 -4.34
N PHE A 64 -6.11 4.95 -5.63
CA PHE A 64 -5.46 6.15 -6.16
C PHE A 64 -6.54 7.06 -6.72
N LEU A 65 -6.76 8.21 -6.09
CA LEU A 65 -7.81 9.15 -6.43
C LEU A 65 -7.21 10.40 -7.08
N ASP A 66 -7.63 10.67 -8.31
CA ASP A 66 -7.34 11.93 -8.98
C ASP A 66 -8.08 13.08 -8.28
N LEU A 67 -7.32 14.04 -7.76
CA LEU A 67 -7.88 15.18 -7.04
C LEU A 67 -8.37 16.30 -7.97
N CYS A 68 -8.18 16.16 -9.28
CA CYS A 68 -8.57 17.14 -10.31
C CYS A 68 -9.88 16.81 -11.04
N ILE A 69 -10.57 15.72 -10.68
CA ILE A 69 -11.89 15.40 -11.26
C ILE A 69 -12.90 16.49 -10.89
N ASN A 70 -13.84 16.79 -11.78
CA ASN A 70 -14.85 17.82 -11.53
C ASN A 70 -15.66 17.55 -10.24
N GLU A 71 -15.90 16.29 -9.90
CA GLU A 71 -16.59 15.91 -8.66
C GLU A 71 -15.73 16.14 -7.40
N THR A 72 -14.39 16.06 -7.48
CA THR A 72 -13.50 16.43 -6.37
C THR A 72 -13.23 17.94 -6.30
N LYS A 73 -13.45 18.67 -7.41
CA LYS A 73 -13.37 20.14 -7.48
C LYS A 73 -14.65 20.83 -6.98
N ALA A 74 -15.82 20.29 -7.31
CA ALA A 74 -17.12 20.88 -7.01
C ALA A 74 -17.79 20.32 -5.76
N ALA A 75 -17.29 19.23 -5.19
CA ALA A 75 -18.00 18.47 -4.17
C ALA A 75 -17.12 18.10 -2.95
N SER A 76 -17.70 18.39 -1.78
CA SER A 76 -17.15 18.50 -0.43
C SER A 76 -16.27 17.35 0.10
N SER A 77 -15.49 17.66 1.14
CA SER A 77 -14.91 16.74 2.13
C SER A 77 -15.64 15.40 2.36
N THR A 78 -16.97 15.37 2.26
CA THR A 78 -17.84 14.18 2.35
C THR A 78 -17.46 13.08 1.35
N PHE A 79 -17.08 13.42 0.11
CA PHE A 79 -16.77 12.45 -0.94
C PHE A 79 -15.42 11.78 -0.73
N ILE A 80 -14.39 12.57 -0.42
CA ILE A 80 -13.09 12.02 -0.04
C ILE A 80 -13.26 11.10 1.18
N ARG A 81 -14.09 11.49 2.15
CA ARG A 81 -14.41 10.67 3.33
C ARG A 81 -15.14 9.37 2.98
N SER A 82 -16.06 9.35 2.01
CA SER A 82 -16.78 8.11 1.65
C SER A 82 -15.83 7.04 1.10
N ILE A 83 -14.85 7.44 0.30
CA ILE A 83 -13.79 6.53 -0.19
C ILE A 83 -12.84 6.17 0.96
N THR A 84 -12.26 7.18 1.61
CA THR A 84 -11.19 6.96 2.61
C THR A 84 -11.69 6.19 3.83
N ASN A 85 -12.99 6.20 4.16
CA ASN A 85 -13.58 5.41 5.25
C ASN A 85 -13.58 3.90 4.97
N ASN A 86 -13.42 3.48 3.72
CA ASN A 86 -13.53 2.09 3.31
C ASN A 86 -12.21 1.50 2.78
N THR A 87 -11.24 2.35 2.45
CA THR A 87 -9.95 1.92 1.88
C THR A 87 -8.86 2.92 2.21
N VAL A 88 -7.61 2.44 2.21
CA VAL A 88 -6.46 3.34 2.16
C VAL A 88 -6.49 4.08 0.83
N CYS A 89 -6.42 5.40 0.85
CA CYS A 89 -6.53 6.21 -0.35
C CYS A 89 -5.35 7.18 -0.45
N ASN A 90 -4.67 7.17 -1.59
CA ASN A 90 -3.67 8.14 -1.96
C ASN A 90 -4.28 9.10 -2.99
N GLY A 91 -4.02 10.38 -2.84
CA GLY A 91 -4.38 11.39 -3.83
C GLY A 91 -3.29 11.50 -4.88
N PHE A 92 -3.66 11.80 -6.11
CA PHE A 92 -2.69 12.26 -7.10
C PHE A 92 -3.24 13.48 -7.84
N SER A 93 -2.33 14.31 -8.33
CA SER A 93 -2.67 15.50 -9.11
C SER A 93 -1.50 15.88 -10.01
N THR A 94 -1.81 16.47 -11.16
CA THR A 94 -0.82 17.19 -12.00
C THR A 94 -0.58 18.62 -11.51
N GLU A 95 -1.46 19.13 -10.63
CA GLU A 95 -1.40 20.46 -10.05
C GLU A 95 -1.64 20.37 -8.53
N CYS A 96 -0.56 20.40 -7.75
CA CYS A 96 -0.63 20.31 -6.28
C CYS A 96 -0.52 21.69 -5.63
N SER A 97 -1.65 22.34 -5.33
CA SER A 97 -1.63 23.49 -4.41
C SER A 97 -1.56 23.01 -2.95
N ALA A 98 -0.81 23.73 -2.10
CA ALA A 98 -0.65 23.37 -0.69
C ALA A 98 -2.01 23.23 0.03
N THR A 99 -2.95 24.14 -0.25
CA THR A 99 -4.31 24.11 0.31
C THR A 99 -5.06 22.84 -0.06
N ARG A 100 -4.95 22.38 -1.32
CA ARG A 100 -5.62 21.16 -1.78
C ARG A 100 -5.01 19.93 -1.12
N VAL A 101 -3.69 19.87 -1.02
CA VAL A 101 -2.98 18.78 -0.32
C VAL A 101 -3.46 18.71 1.14
N ILE A 102 -3.36 19.82 1.88
CA ILE A 102 -3.76 19.89 3.30
C ILE A 102 -5.22 19.47 3.48
N THR A 103 -6.11 19.97 2.63
CA THR A 103 -7.55 19.68 2.74
C THR A 103 -7.85 18.21 2.43
N SER A 104 -7.23 17.63 1.42
CA SER A 104 -7.42 16.22 1.04
C SER A 104 -6.92 15.30 2.15
N VAL A 105 -5.76 15.64 2.69
CA VAL A 105 -5.09 14.94 3.78
C VAL A 105 -5.91 15.02 5.07
N LYS A 106 -6.55 16.17 5.40
CA LYS A 106 -7.55 16.27 6.49
C LYS A 106 -8.83 15.45 6.28
N ASN A 107 -9.09 14.99 5.06
CA ASN A 107 -10.29 14.20 4.72
C ASN A 107 -9.98 12.70 4.55
N GLY A 108 -8.76 12.26 4.84
CA GLY A 108 -8.43 10.84 4.98
C GLY A 108 -7.50 10.32 3.91
N ILE A 109 -7.10 11.17 2.97
CA ILE A 109 -6.02 10.83 2.05
C ILE A 109 -4.74 10.62 2.85
N LEU A 110 -4.11 9.46 2.62
CA LEU A 110 -2.87 9.07 3.28
C LEU A 110 -1.72 9.97 2.83
N GLU A 111 -1.59 10.17 1.53
CA GLU A 111 -0.54 10.97 0.91
C GLU A 111 -1.00 11.49 -0.46
N VAL A 112 -0.46 12.63 -0.89
CA VAL A 112 -0.75 13.21 -2.22
C VAL A 112 0.51 13.23 -3.05
N ILE A 113 0.48 12.59 -4.21
CA ILE A 113 1.61 12.58 -5.15
C ILE A 113 1.40 13.55 -6.31
N ASN A 114 2.47 14.22 -6.69
CA ASN A 114 2.51 15.00 -7.92
C ASN A 114 2.92 14.09 -9.08
N VAL A 115 2.06 14.00 -10.09
CA VAL A 115 2.27 13.21 -11.30
C VAL A 115 2.43 14.08 -12.55
N SER A 116 2.73 15.37 -12.40
CA SER A 116 2.90 16.32 -13.51
C SER A 116 3.96 15.90 -14.53
N GLY A 117 4.98 15.15 -14.10
CA GLY A 117 6.02 14.57 -14.97
C GLY A 117 5.73 13.14 -15.43
N GLY A 118 4.61 12.54 -15.02
CA GLY A 118 4.33 11.11 -15.16
C GLY A 118 4.68 10.30 -13.91
N LEU A 119 3.93 9.22 -13.66
CA LEU A 119 4.06 8.39 -12.44
C LEU A 119 5.44 7.75 -12.28
N GLN A 120 6.09 7.39 -13.39
CA GLN A 120 7.42 6.80 -13.42
C GLN A 120 8.53 7.75 -12.91
N HIS A 121 8.26 9.06 -12.91
CA HIS A 121 9.18 10.08 -12.43
C HIS A 121 8.86 10.54 -11.01
N THR A 122 7.80 10.02 -10.38
CA THR A 122 7.46 10.31 -9.00
C THR A 122 8.47 9.61 -8.08
N PRO A 123 9.41 10.34 -7.45
CA PRO A 123 10.35 9.74 -6.52
C PRO A 123 9.57 9.07 -5.39
N GLU A 124 10.06 7.94 -4.89
CA GLU A 124 9.47 7.25 -3.74
C GLU A 124 8.10 6.59 -3.97
N PHE A 125 7.58 6.53 -5.21
CA PHE A 125 6.29 5.84 -5.49
C PHE A 125 6.27 4.41 -4.94
N THR A 126 7.36 3.66 -5.10
CA THR A 126 7.52 2.31 -4.53
C THR A 126 7.45 2.29 -3.00
N SER A 127 8.04 3.29 -2.34
CA SER A 127 7.99 3.44 -0.87
C SER A 127 6.57 3.74 -0.41
N LEU A 128 5.88 4.67 -1.09
CA LEU A 128 4.48 5.01 -0.84
C LEU A 128 3.57 3.80 -1.06
N LEU A 129 3.80 3.03 -2.13
CA LEU A 129 3.00 1.85 -2.42
C LEU A 129 3.18 0.79 -1.33
N CYS A 130 4.42 0.54 -0.90
CA CYS A 130 4.70 -0.37 0.20
C CYS A 130 4.06 0.10 1.53
N LYS A 131 4.14 1.40 1.84
CA LYS A 131 3.43 2.04 2.96
C LYS A 131 1.94 1.79 2.89
N SER A 132 1.34 2.05 1.73
CA SER A 132 -0.09 1.90 1.50
C SER A 132 -0.55 0.46 1.70
N ILE A 133 0.23 -0.52 1.24
CA ILE A 133 -0.06 -1.95 1.43
C ILE A 133 -0.06 -2.31 2.92
N ILE A 134 0.96 -1.90 3.68
CA ILE A 134 1.04 -2.21 5.10
C ILE A 134 -0.11 -1.57 5.88
N VAL A 135 -0.43 -0.30 5.59
CA VAL A 135 -1.58 0.36 6.22
C VAL A 135 -2.87 -0.37 5.83
N ALA A 136 -3.05 -0.76 4.56
CA ALA A 136 -4.28 -1.41 4.11
C ALA A 136 -4.49 -2.80 4.73
N LEU A 137 -3.41 -3.55 4.98
CA LEU A 137 -3.49 -4.89 5.56
C LEU A 137 -3.71 -4.86 7.07
N PHE A 138 -3.12 -3.90 7.78
CA PHE A 138 -3.07 -3.93 9.25
C PHE A 138 -3.82 -2.80 9.94
N TYR A 139 -4.08 -1.68 9.25
CA TYR A 139 -4.83 -0.56 9.81
C TYR A 139 -5.58 0.24 8.74
N PRO A 140 -6.57 -0.36 8.05
CA PRO A 140 -7.23 0.25 6.89
C PRO A 140 -7.98 1.56 7.21
N ASN A 141 -8.36 1.75 8.47
CA ASN A 141 -9.03 2.97 8.96
C ASN A 141 -8.03 4.01 9.51
N TYR A 142 -6.73 3.86 9.22
CA TYR A 142 -5.71 4.79 9.66
C TYR A 142 -6.00 6.21 9.17
N ARG A 143 -5.83 7.16 10.09
CA ARG A 143 -5.87 8.59 9.84
C ARG A 143 -4.66 9.22 10.49
N TRP A 144 -3.83 9.89 9.70
CA TRP A 144 -2.55 10.43 10.17
C TRP A 144 -2.71 11.48 11.30
N TRP A 145 -3.86 12.14 11.39
CA TRP A 145 -4.14 13.16 12.41
C TRP A 145 -4.80 12.63 13.68
N HIS A 146 -5.11 11.33 13.76
CA HIS A 146 -5.83 10.77 14.92
C HIS A 146 -4.90 10.23 16.02
N ASP A 147 -3.67 9.82 15.70
CA ASP A 147 -2.79 9.16 16.66
C ASP A 147 -1.31 9.30 16.24
N ASP A 148 -0.63 10.30 16.79
CA ASP A 148 0.78 10.61 16.49
C ASP A 148 1.71 9.43 16.82
N MET A 149 1.38 8.62 17.83
CA MET A 149 2.18 7.46 18.22
C MET A 149 2.03 6.34 17.18
N VAL A 150 0.81 6.05 16.72
CA VAL A 150 0.58 5.07 15.65
C VAL A 150 1.20 5.54 14.33
N ALA A 151 1.08 6.83 14.02
CA ALA A 151 1.74 7.44 12.85
C ALA A 151 3.26 7.25 12.91
N ASN A 152 3.87 7.53 14.07
CA ASN A 152 5.30 7.36 14.27
C ASN A 152 5.74 5.89 14.18
N VAL A 153 4.93 4.95 14.71
CA VAL A 153 5.18 3.51 14.58
C VAL A 153 5.11 3.07 13.12
N ILE A 154 4.07 3.46 12.36
CA ILE A 154 3.95 3.14 10.93
C ILE A 154 5.14 3.69 10.16
N ASN A 155 5.47 4.97 10.33
CA ASN A 155 6.62 5.60 9.66
C ASN A 155 7.95 4.92 10.04
N THR A 156 8.12 4.50 11.29
CA THR A 156 9.30 3.78 11.74
C THR A 156 9.41 2.39 11.12
N LEU A 157 8.29 1.65 11.05
CA LEU A 157 8.24 0.32 10.44
C LEU A 157 8.65 0.36 8.96
N LEU A 158 8.27 1.43 8.26
CA LEU A 158 8.54 1.62 6.83
C LEU A 158 9.96 2.11 6.55
N THR A 159 10.57 2.86 7.46
CA THR A 159 11.93 3.37 7.27
C THR A 159 13.02 2.34 7.58
N LEU A 160 12.70 1.23 8.24
CA LEU A 160 13.68 0.20 8.64
C LEU A 160 13.28 -1.22 8.16
N PRO A 161 13.43 -1.55 6.87
CA PRO A 161 12.94 -2.80 6.28
C PRO A 161 13.41 -4.10 6.89
N LYS A 162 14.64 -4.15 7.40
CA LYS A 162 15.25 -5.38 7.93
C LYS A 162 15.52 -5.31 9.43
N ALA A 163 14.84 -4.41 10.14
CA ALA A 163 15.06 -4.23 11.56
C ALA A 163 14.28 -5.25 12.39
N THR A 164 14.88 -5.64 13.51
CA THR A 164 14.19 -6.40 14.55
C THR A 164 13.15 -5.52 15.25
N VAL A 165 12.19 -6.14 15.95
CA VAL A 165 11.21 -5.42 16.78
C VAL A 165 11.90 -4.43 17.73
N SER A 166 13.06 -4.79 18.29
CA SER A 166 13.84 -3.92 19.15
C SER A 166 14.42 -2.71 18.42
N ALA A 167 14.95 -2.89 17.20
CA ALA A 167 15.48 -1.80 16.39
C ALA A 167 14.38 -0.83 15.94
N TRP A 168 13.18 -1.34 15.64
CA TRP A 168 12.01 -0.49 15.40
C TRP A 168 11.58 0.28 16.63
N ALA A 169 11.48 -0.38 17.78
CA ALA A 169 11.11 0.28 19.03
C ALA A 169 12.07 1.43 19.36
N MET A 170 13.38 1.17 19.23
CA MET A 170 14.43 2.17 19.42
C MET A 170 14.27 3.37 18.46
N LYS A 171 14.03 3.12 17.18
CA LYS A 171 13.85 4.19 16.18
C LYS A 171 12.58 5.01 16.42
N ALA A 172 11.51 4.38 16.89
CA ALA A 172 10.26 5.04 17.25
C ALA A 172 10.35 5.77 18.61
N GLY A 173 11.46 5.64 19.34
CA GLY A 173 11.65 6.25 20.66
C GLY A 173 10.77 5.62 21.76
N ILE A 174 10.38 4.34 21.61
CA ILE A 174 9.52 3.63 22.56
C ILE A 174 10.14 2.29 22.98
N SER A 175 9.63 1.68 24.05
CA SER A 175 10.06 0.34 24.45
C SER A 175 9.52 -0.75 23.51
N ALA A 176 10.22 -1.87 23.40
CA ALA A 176 9.74 -3.01 22.60
C ALA A 176 8.39 -3.56 23.12
N THR A 177 8.16 -3.52 24.43
CA THR A 177 6.86 -3.85 25.03
C THR A 177 5.78 -2.89 24.55
N ARG A 178 6.04 -1.58 24.56
CA ARG A 178 5.09 -0.59 24.06
C ARG A 178 4.78 -0.79 22.59
N LEU A 179 5.79 -1.06 21.74
CA LEU A 179 5.58 -1.37 20.33
C LEU A 179 4.67 -2.58 20.14
N ARG A 180 4.90 -3.67 20.89
CA ARG A 180 4.01 -4.86 20.85
C ARG A 180 2.58 -4.51 21.26
N THR A 181 2.41 -3.77 22.37
CA THR A 181 1.08 -3.34 22.82
C THR A 181 0.37 -2.51 21.75
N VAL A 182 1.07 -1.58 21.08
CA VAL A 182 0.48 -0.78 20.00
C VAL A 182 0.05 -1.67 18.83
N CYS A 183 0.92 -2.57 18.38
CA CYS A 183 0.60 -3.51 17.31
C CYS A 183 -0.60 -4.42 17.67
N GLU A 184 -0.64 -4.95 18.88
CA GLU A 184 -1.71 -5.85 19.33
C GLU A 184 -3.05 -5.12 19.54
N THR A 185 -3.01 -3.89 20.07
CA THR A 185 -4.24 -3.14 20.40
C THR A 185 -4.80 -2.31 19.25
N LYS A 186 -3.94 -1.80 18.35
CA LYS A 186 -4.35 -0.93 17.24
C LYS A 186 -4.39 -1.65 15.90
N PHE A 187 -3.41 -2.54 15.65
CA PHE A 187 -3.29 -3.27 14.38
C PHE A 187 -3.80 -4.72 14.49
N SER A 188 -4.21 -5.14 15.69
CA SER A 188 -4.66 -6.50 16.00
C SER A 188 -3.69 -7.59 15.51
N CYS A 189 -2.38 -7.30 15.48
CA CYS A 189 -1.38 -8.23 14.99
C CYS A 189 -0.02 -8.03 15.67
N SER A 190 0.83 -9.06 15.60
CA SER A 190 2.18 -8.98 16.13
C SER A 190 3.10 -8.17 15.20
N PRO A 191 4.03 -7.35 15.74
CA PRO A 191 4.98 -6.60 14.92
C PRO A 191 5.79 -7.48 13.95
N LYS A 192 6.05 -8.75 14.32
CA LYS A 192 6.76 -9.72 13.46
C LYS A 192 6.03 -9.97 12.13
N TYR A 193 4.68 -9.95 12.14
CA TYR A 193 3.89 -10.16 10.93
C TYR A 193 3.92 -8.93 10.04
N ILE A 194 3.83 -7.73 10.64
CA ILE A 194 4.03 -6.48 9.90
C ILE A 194 5.40 -6.46 9.23
N SER A 195 6.45 -6.90 9.95
CA SER A 195 7.81 -7.04 9.41
C SER A 195 7.89 -7.97 8.24
N PHE A 196 7.28 -9.14 8.40
CA PHE A 196 7.26 -10.17 7.37
C PHE A 196 6.61 -9.66 6.08
N PHE A 197 5.41 -9.07 6.16
CA PHE A 197 4.73 -8.53 4.98
C PHE A 197 5.46 -7.34 4.39
N TYR A 198 6.05 -6.46 5.21
CA TYR A 198 6.87 -5.36 4.70
C TYR A 198 8.08 -5.88 3.91
N ASN A 199 8.78 -6.89 4.42
CA ASN A 199 9.88 -7.52 3.70
C ASN A 199 9.42 -8.19 2.39
N CYS A 200 8.25 -8.83 2.38
CA CYS A 200 7.66 -9.38 1.17
C CYS A 200 7.42 -8.30 0.11
N TYR A 201 6.66 -7.25 0.45
CA TYR A 201 6.26 -6.22 -0.51
C TYR A 201 7.41 -5.30 -0.90
N SER A 202 8.29 -4.92 0.03
CA SER A 202 9.46 -4.09 -0.31
C SER A 202 10.43 -4.83 -1.23
N LEU A 203 10.63 -6.14 -1.03
CA LEU A 203 11.54 -6.94 -1.86
C LEU A 203 10.98 -7.17 -3.27
N VAL A 204 9.70 -7.54 -3.40
CA VAL A 204 9.07 -7.72 -4.72
C VAL A 204 8.99 -6.40 -5.49
N LEU A 205 8.63 -5.30 -4.81
CA LEU A 205 8.58 -4.00 -5.45
C LEU A 205 9.99 -3.57 -5.91
N SER A 206 11.00 -3.79 -5.08
CA SER A 206 12.40 -3.53 -5.44
C SER A 206 12.90 -4.43 -6.57
N TYR A 207 12.52 -5.70 -6.61
CA TYR A 207 12.93 -6.65 -7.66
C TYR A 207 12.37 -6.24 -9.01
N ILE A 208 11.08 -5.88 -9.05
CA ILE A 208 10.39 -5.54 -10.30
C ILE A 208 10.80 -4.15 -10.79
N SER A 209 10.99 -3.17 -9.91
CA SER A 209 11.54 -1.86 -10.29
C SER A 209 12.94 -1.96 -10.92
N ARG A 210 13.73 -3.00 -10.60
CA ARG A 210 15.05 -3.25 -11.21
C ARG A 210 14.98 -3.85 -12.61
N GLY A 211 13.86 -4.47 -12.99
CA GLY A 211 13.64 -5.00 -14.34
C GLY A 211 13.62 -3.92 -15.43
N GLY A 212 13.58 -2.63 -15.05
CA GLY A 212 13.61 -1.48 -15.95
C GLY A 212 14.87 -0.61 -15.90
N GLU A 213 15.77 -0.77 -14.93
CA GLU A 213 16.99 0.04 -14.80
C GLU A 213 18.21 -0.84 -14.48
N SER A 214 19.08 -1.01 -15.48
CA SER A 214 20.40 -1.58 -15.28
C SER A 214 21.25 -0.60 -14.45
N GLU A 215 22.02 -1.15 -13.50
CA GLU A 215 23.13 -0.47 -12.82
C GLU A 215 22.76 0.57 -11.76
N LYS A 216 22.43 0.10 -10.53
CA LYS A 216 23.00 0.70 -9.31
C LYS A 216 22.93 -0.27 -8.13
N LYS A 217 24.11 -0.44 -7.49
CA LYS A 217 24.41 -1.16 -6.23
C LYS A 217 23.22 -1.86 -5.59
N SER A 218 22.89 -3.06 -6.04
CA SER A 218 21.80 -3.85 -5.47
C SER A 218 22.20 -5.32 -5.33
N LEU A 219 21.57 -6.00 -4.35
CA LEU A 219 21.73 -7.44 -4.14
C LEU A 219 21.57 -8.19 -5.46
N SER A 220 22.48 -9.11 -5.76
CA SER A 220 22.41 -9.94 -6.97
C SER A 220 21.06 -10.67 -7.05
N GLU A 221 20.59 -10.99 -8.26
CA GLU A 221 19.33 -11.72 -8.47
C GLU A 221 19.28 -13.01 -7.65
N ALA A 222 20.39 -13.75 -7.60
CA ALA A 222 20.51 -14.95 -6.76
C ALA A 222 20.28 -14.68 -5.26
N ALA A 223 20.75 -13.53 -4.75
CA ALA A 223 20.50 -13.13 -3.37
C ALA A 223 19.03 -12.74 -3.12
N VAL A 224 18.39 -12.09 -4.09
CA VAL A 224 16.94 -11.77 -4.01
C VAL A 224 16.10 -13.04 -4.00
N LEU A 225 16.37 -13.98 -4.89
CA LEU A 225 15.63 -15.25 -4.96
C LEU A 225 15.85 -16.12 -3.71
N LYS A 226 17.04 -16.08 -3.10
CA LYS A 226 17.30 -16.75 -1.82
C LYS A 226 16.46 -16.17 -0.68
N GLU A 227 16.30 -14.85 -0.63
CA GLU A 227 15.44 -14.21 0.36
C GLU A 227 13.95 -14.45 0.06
N GLU A 228 13.54 -14.43 -1.22
CA GLU A 228 12.19 -14.81 -1.65
C GLU A 228 11.82 -16.21 -1.16
N PHE A 229 12.72 -17.19 -1.33
CA PHE A 229 12.47 -18.56 -0.88
C PHE A 229 12.23 -18.65 0.63
N LYS A 230 13.01 -17.92 1.44
CA LYS A 230 12.80 -17.87 2.90
C LYS A 230 11.44 -17.27 3.24
N LEU A 231 11.07 -16.17 2.59
CA LEU A 231 9.78 -15.51 2.79
C LEU A 231 8.62 -16.42 2.37
N LYS A 232 8.75 -17.11 1.23
CA LYS A 232 7.78 -18.09 0.74
C LYS A 232 7.59 -19.25 1.72
N CYS A 233 8.67 -19.84 2.22
CA CYS A 233 8.60 -20.89 3.24
C CYS A 233 7.90 -20.40 4.51
N TYR A 234 8.25 -19.20 5.00
CA TYR A 234 7.59 -18.62 6.17
C TYR A 234 6.09 -18.37 5.95
N PHE A 235 5.72 -17.88 4.76
CA PHE A 235 4.33 -17.66 4.36
C PHE A 235 3.52 -18.95 4.46
N HIS A 236 4.01 -20.03 3.85
CA HIS A 236 3.31 -21.31 3.81
C HIS A 236 3.21 -21.95 5.21
N SER A 237 4.28 -21.90 6.00
CA SER A 237 4.28 -22.42 7.37
C SER A 237 3.33 -21.67 8.32
N ASN A 238 2.95 -20.44 7.98
CA ASN A 238 2.07 -19.59 8.80
C ASN A 238 0.77 -19.22 8.07
N TYR A 239 0.39 -19.95 7.02
CA TYR A 239 -0.75 -19.59 6.15
C TYR A 239 -2.05 -19.37 6.92
N SER A 240 -2.36 -20.20 7.92
CA SER A 240 -3.54 -20.04 8.78
C SER A 240 -3.56 -18.71 9.54
N SER A 241 -2.39 -18.17 9.87
CA SER A 241 -2.25 -16.86 10.51
C SER A 241 -2.39 -15.70 9.52
N PHE A 242 -2.42 -15.97 8.21
CA PHE A 242 -2.46 -14.96 7.15
C PHE A 242 -3.71 -15.05 6.28
N SER A 243 -4.47 -16.15 6.35
CA SER A 243 -5.61 -16.39 5.46
C SER A 243 -6.70 -15.31 5.54
N TYR A 244 -6.82 -14.59 6.66
CA TYR A 244 -7.75 -13.47 6.81
C TYR A 244 -7.28 -12.18 6.11
N LEU A 245 -5.96 -12.04 5.92
CA LEU A 245 -5.34 -10.92 5.21
C LEU A 245 -5.44 -11.09 3.69
N LEU A 246 -5.61 -12.32 3.21
CA LEU A 246 -5.53 -12.71 1.79
C LEU A 246 -6.90 -12.92 1.12
N LYS A 247 -7.99 -12.94 1.89
CA LYS A 247 -9.35 -13.05 1.32
C LYS A 247 -9.82 -11.69 0.82
N GLY A 248 -9.80 -11.52 -0.51
CA GLY A 248 -10.35 -10.37 -1.25
C GLY A 248 -11.88 -10.23 -1.20
N THR A 249 -12.57 -11.05 -0.43
CA THR A 249 -14.01 -10.92 -0.16
C THR A 249 -14.22 -10.23 1.18
N LYS A 250 -15.11 -9.24 1.24
CA LYS A 250 -15.67 -8.77 2.53
C LYS A 250 -16.16 -10.01 3.27
N THR A 251 -15.46 -10.41 4.33
CA THR A 251 -16.09 -11.26 5.33
C THR A 251 -17.20 -10.40 5.91
N ALA A 252 -18.44 -10.76 5.60
CA ALA A 252 -19.61 -10.19 6.24
C ALA A 252 -19.37 -10.30 7.75
N HIS A 253 -19.14 -9.16 8.40
CA HIS A 253 -19.26 -9.09 9.84
C HIS A 253 -20.73 -9.34 10.14
N LYS A 254 -20.99 -10.44 10.85
CA LYS A 254 -22.21 -10.63 11.64
C LYS A 254 -22.29 -9.54 12.70
#